data_AF-A0A522AQ33-F1
#
_entry.id   AF-A0A522AQ33-F1
#
_cell.length_a   1.000
_cell.length_b   1.000
_cell.length_c   1.000
_cell.angle_alpha   90.00
_cell.angle_beta   90.00
_cell.angle_gamma   90.00
#
_symmetry.space_group_name_H-M   'P 1'
#
loop_
_entity.id
_entity.type
_entity.pdbx_description
1 polymer ?
#
loop_
_entity_poly.entity_id
_entity_poly.type
_entity_poly.pdbx_seq_one_letter_code
_entity_poly.pdbx_strand_id
1 'polypeptide(L)'
;MTHALRLFRQFGGVRRNLDRQLATYLKKARGGLSYAAFGKKVGLSHTTLHRLERGEHHLTLNKLETVLNKLKIRMKDVFPNEF
;
A
#
# COMPACT_ATOMS: atom_id res chain seq x y z
N MET A 1 -5.08 -41.91 -20.06
CA MET A 1 -3.79 -41.59 -19.41
C MET A 1 -3.02 -40.78 -20.45
N THR A 2 -2.87 -39.46 -20.33
CA THR A 2 -2.02 -38.80 -19.34
C THR A 2 -2.55 -37.38 -19.10
N HIS A 3 -2.99 -37.12 -17.86
CA HIS A 3 -3.13 -35.78 -17.29
C HIS A 3 -1.77 -35.08 -17.30
N ALA A 4 -1.77 -33.77 -17.54
CA ALA A 4 -0.74 -32.78 -17.19
C ALA A 4 -0.14 -31.99 -18.36
N LEU A 5 -0.97 -31.28 -19.12
CA LEU A 5 -0.53 -30.07 -19.81
C LEU A 5 -1.56 -28.94 -19.62
N ARG A 6 -1.74 -28.55 -18.36
CA ARG A 6 -2.41 -27.28 -18.00
C ARG A 6 -1.66 -26.62 -16.85
N LEU A 7 -0.34 -26.55 -16.97
CA LEU A 7 0.49 -25.83 -16.02
C LEU A 7 0.90 -24.49 -16.66
N PHE A 8 0.60 -23.43 -15.91
CA PHE A 8 0.95 -22.04 -16.18
C PHE A 8 0.28 -21.42 -17.40
N ARG A 9 -1.04 -21.21 -17.29
CA ARG A 9 -1.63 -19.99 -17.85
C ARG A 9 -0.98 -18.82 -17.13
N GLN A 10 0.05 -18.30 -17.78
CA GLN A 10 0.71 -17.04 -17.56
C GLN A 10 -0.32 -15.98 -17.19
N PHE A 11 -0.44 -15.68 -15.89
CA PHE A 11 -1.09 -14.46 -15.46
C PHE A 11 -0.19 -13.32 -15.93
N GLY A 12 -0.43 -12.85 -17.16
CA GLY A 12 -0.02 -11.52 -17.62
C GLY A 12 -0.77 -10.44 -16.84
N GLY A 13 -0.62 -10.43 -15.52
CA GLY A 13 -1.19 -9.44 -14.63
C GLY A 13 -0.23 -8.26 -14.53
N VAL A 14 -0.77 -7.06 -14.65
CA VAL A 14 -0.13 -5.79 -14.24
C VAL A 14 0.80 -6.06 -13.06
N ARG A 15 2.09 -5.69 -13.16
CA ARG A 15 3.07 -5.92 -12.08
C ARG A 15 2.46 -5.51 -10.75
N ARG A 16 2.22 -6.49 -9.88
CA ARG A 16 1.70 -6.30 -8.53
C ARG A 16 2.68 -5.39 -7.80
N ASN A 17 2.23 -4.20 -7.40
CA ASN A 17 3.07 -3.25 -6.70
C ASN A 17 2.29 -2.75 -5.47
N LEU A 18 2.46 -3.46 -4.35
CA LEU A 18 1.82 -3.16 -3.08
C LEU A 18 2.20 -1.76 -2.59
N ASP A 19 3.45 -1.35 -2.80
CA ASP A 19 3.90 0.00 -2.47
C ASP A 19 3.09 1.06 -3.20
N ARG A 20 2.79 0.86 -4.48
CA ARG A 20 1.96 1.77 -5.28
C ARG A 20 0.51 1.80 -4.79
N GLN A 21 -0.05 0.67 -4.37
CA GLN A 21 -1.40 0.60 -3.80
C GLN A 21 -1.46 1.39 -2.50
N LEU A 22 -0.51 1.17 -1.59
CA LEU A 22 -0.36 1.90 -0.34
C LEU A 22 -0.15 3.41 -0.58
N ALA A 23 0.76 3.77 -1.47
CA ALA A 23 1.04 5.17 -1.83
C ALA A 23 -0.21 5.87 -2.38
N THR A 24 -0.96 5.20 -3.27
CA THR A 24 -2.20 5.73 -3.83
C THR A 24 -3.25 5.93 -2.76
N TYR A 25 -3.39 4.95 -1.84
CA TYR A 25 -4.31 5.05 -0.73
C TYR A 25 -3.95 6.22 0.19
N LEU A 26 -2.69 6.33 0.61
CA LEU A 26 -2.22 7.39 1.51
C LEU A 26 -2.39 8.79 0.90
N LYS A 27 -2.10 8.94 -0.39
CA LYS A 27 -2.32 10.20 -1.12
C LYS A 27 -3.80 10.62 -1.12
N LYS A 28 -4.71 9.66 -1.34
CA LYS A 28 -6.16 9.91 -1.27
C LYS A 28 -6.60 10.26 0.16
N ALA A 29 -6.15 9.50 1.16
CA ALA A 29 -6.48 9.72 2.57
C ALA A 29 -5.93 11.06 3.12
N ARG A 30 -4.80 11.53 2.58
CA ARG A 30 -4.23 12.85 2.89
C ARG A 30 -5.09 13.99 2.35
N GLY A 31 -5.58 13.85 1.12
CA GLY A 31 -6.37 14.89 0.46
C GLY A 31 -5.62 16.22 0.41
N GLY A 32 -6.23 17.28 0.94
CA GLY A 32 -5.65 18.62 1.00
C GLY A 32 -4.71 18.87 2.19
N LEU A 33 -4.51 17.90 3.09
CA LEU A 33 -3.63 18.09 4.24
C LEU A 33 -2.17 18.18 3.81
N SER A 34 -1.40 19.05 4.48
CA SER A 34 0.05 19.06 4.36
C SER A 34 0.65 17.75 4.88
N TYR A 35 1.84 17.37 4.40
CA TYR A 35 2.54 16.18 4.87
C TYR A 35 2.80 16.20 6.38
N ALA A 36 3.05 17.37 6.97
CA ALA A 36 3.26 17.51 8.41
C ALA A 36 1.98 17.24 9.19
N ALA A 37 0.84 17.80 8.76
CA ALA A 37 -0.46 17.57 9.41
C ALA A 37 -0.90 16.11 9.28
N PHE A 38 -0.80 15.54 8.08
CA PHE A 38 -1.15 14.15 7.83
C PHE A 38 -0.21 13.18 8.54
N GLY A 39 1.10 13.47 8.59
CA GLY A 39 2.08 12.68 9.32
C GLY A 39 1.74 12.51 10.80
N LYS A 40 1.34 13.60 11.47
CA LYS A 40 0.85 13.54 12.85
C LYS A 40 -0.39 12.65 13.00
N LYS A 41 -1.29 12.68 12.02
CA LYS A 41 -2.52 11.86 12.01
C LYS A 41 -2.22 10.36 11.87
N VAL A 42 -1.31 9.98 10.97
CA VAL A 42 -1.04 8.57 10.64
C VAL A 42 0.16 7.96 11.37
N GLY A 43 0.89 8.75 12.16
CA GLY A 43 2.06 8.28 12.91
C GLY A 43 3.32 8.11 12.05
N LEU A 44 3.45 8.90 10.98
CA LEU A 44 4.62 8.89 10.09
C LEU A 44 5.27 10.28 10.02
N SER A 45 6.57 10.33 9.76
CA SER A 45 7.23 11.62 9.48
C SER A 45 6.79 12.16 8.12
N HIS A 46 6.82 13.48 7.96
CA HIS A 46 6.50 14.13 6.69
C HIS A 46 7.41 13.63 5.55
N THR A 47 8.70 13.39 5.84
CA THR A 47 9.68 12.89 4.87
C THR A 47 9.34 11.47 4.43
N THR A 48 8.96 10.60 5.37
CA THR A 48 8.54 9.23 5.06
C THR A 48 7.29 9.23 4.18
N LEU A 49 6.28 10.05 4.49
CA LEU A 49 5.08 10.17 3.66
C LEU A 49 5.39 10.67 2.24
N HIS A 50 6.22 11.71 2.12
CA HIS A 50 6.60 12.25 0.82
C HIS A 50 7.31 11.19 -0.05
N ARG A 51 8.24 10.43 0.52
CA ARG A 51 8.95 9.36 -0.20
C ARG A 51 8.06 8.17 -0.54
N LEU A 52 7.13 7.79 0.35
CA LEU A 52 6.15 6.73 0.09
C LEU A 52 5.26 7.09 -1.09
N GLU A 53 4.70 8.30 -1.12
CA GLU A 53 3.82 8.74 -2.21
C GLU A 53 4.53 8.83 -3.58
N ARG A 54 5.86 8.95 -3.57
CA ARG A 54 6.71 8.93 -4.77
C ARG A 54 7.24 7.54 -5.13
N GLY A 55 6.98 6.52 -4.30
CA GLY A 55 7.50 5.17 -4.50
C GLY A 55 9.01 5.02 -4.22
N GLU A 56 9.60 5.95 -3.48
CA GLU A 56 11.04 6.02 -3.18
C GLU A 56 11.40 5.38 -1.82
N HIS A 57 10.41 4.82 -1.13
CA HIS A 57 10.58 4.19 0.18
C HIS A 57 9.54 3.09 0.39
N HIS A 58 9.97 2.00 1.03
CA HIS A 58 9.12 0.89 1.43
C HIS A 58 8.75 1.03 2.91
N LEU A 59 7.52 0.66 3.25
CA LEU A 59 7.06 0.69 4.63
C LEU A 59 7.37 -0.65 5.31
N THR A 60 7.90 -0.63 6.54
CA THR A 60 8.00 -1.85 7.36
C THR A 60 6.61 -2.27 7.85
N LEU A 61 6.44 -3.56 8.19
CA LEU A 61 5.17 -4.09 8.69
C LEU A 61 4.69 -3.39 9.97
N ASN A 62 5.60 -3.09 10.92
CA ASN A 62 5.24 -2.37 12.15
C ASN A 62 4.68 -0.96 11.87
N LYS A 63 5.24 -0.28 10.87
CA LYS A 63 4.74 1.03 10.44
C LYS A 63 3.41 0.89 9.69
N LEU A 64 3.25 -0.17 8.90
CA LEU A 64 1.98 -0.46 8.24
C LEU A 64 0.87 -0.66 9.26
N GLU A 65 1.10 -1.51 10.27
CA GLU A 65 0.18 -1.72 11.38
C GLU A 65 -0.18 -0.40 12.09
N THR A 66 0.81 0.44 12.37
CA THR A 66 0.59 1.78 12.96
C THR A 66 -0.36 2.61 12.11
N VAL A 67 -0.12 2.67 10.80
CA VAL A 67 -0.95 3.43 9.84
C VAL A 67 -2.38 2.89 9.80
N LEU A 68 -2.55 1.57 9.69
CA LEU A 68 -3.86 0.92 9.65
C LEU A 68 -4.65 1.22 10.94
N ASN A 69 -4.01 1.11 12.10
CA ASN A 69 -4.63 1.38 13.39
C ASN A 69 -5.01 2.86 13.56
N LYS A 70 -4.14 3.79 13.16
CA LYS A 70 -4.41 5.24 13.24
C LYS A 70 -5.53 5.69 12.30
N LEU A 71 -5.61 5.10 11.11
CA LEU A 71 -6.67 5.37 10.14
C LEU A 71 -7.95 4.56 10.40
N LYS A 72 -7.90 3.58 11.31
CA LYS A 72 -8.99 2.63 11.60
C LYS A 72 -9.46 1.86 10.36
N ILE A 73 -8.50 1.37 9.58
CA ILE A 73 -8.73 0.64 8.33
C ILE A 73 -8.07 -0.74 8.37
N ARG A 74 -8.45 -1.61 7.44
CA ARG A 74 -7.97 -2.99 7.32
C ARG A 74 -7.11 -3.15 6.06
N MET A 75 -6.34 -4.24 6.00
CA MET A 75 -5.49 -4.58 4.85
C MET A 75 -6.26 -4.56 3.52
N LYS A 76 -7.49 -5.12 3.49
CA LYS A 76 -8.33 -5.14 2.28
C LYS A 76 -8.73 -3.76 1.75
N ASP A 77 -8.74 -2.73 2.61
CA ASP A 77 -9.09 -1.37 2.21
C ASP A 77 -7.94 -0.72 1.41
N VAL A 78 -6.70 -1.20 1.63
CA VAL A 78 -5.49 -0.75 0.94
C VAL A 78 -5.11 -1.69 -0.21
N PHE A 79 -5.32 -3.00 -0.02
CA PHE A 79 -4.90 -4.08 -0.92
C PHE A 79 -6.11 -4.95 -1.36
N PRO A 80 -7.07 -4.41 -2.13
CA PRO A 80 -8.34 -5.07 -2.42
C PRO A 80 -8.24 -6.31 -3.32
N ASN A 81 -7.12 -6.50 -4.03
CA ASN A 81 -6.92 -7.65 -4.92
C ASN A 81 -6.08 -8.78 -4.29
N GLU A 82 -5.69 -8.64 -3.03
CA GLU A 82 -4.84 -9.61 -2.32
C GLU A 82 -5.62 -10.47 -1.31
N PHE A 83 -6.91 -10.18 -1.13
CA PHE A 83 -7.84 -10.85 -0.20
C PHE A 83 -9.21 -10.99 -0.87
#